data_AF-A0A0M8SLW7-F1
#
_entry.id   AF-A0A0M8SLW7-F1
#
_cell.length_a   1.000
_cell.length_b   1.000
_cell.length_c   1.000
_cell.angle_alpha   90.00
_cell.angle_beta   90.00
_cell.angle_gamma   90.00
#
_symmetry.space_group_name_H-M   'P 1'
#
loop_
_entity.id
_entity.type
_entity.pdbx_description
1 polymer ?
#
loop_
_entity_poly.entity_id
_entity_poly.type
_entity_poly.pdbx_seq_one_letter_code
_entity_poly.pdbx_strand_id
1 'polypeptide(L)' 'MDPVAELRAALAPFVVALRPGVSQALYKALYRLHVAHERGHDQSEAVARLASMDPERVEVPASDEGRRLRAALRGIRPA' A
#
# COMPACT_ATOMS: atom_id res chain seq x y z
N MET A 1 -5.10 9.66 -13.27
CA MET A 1 -5.13 9.79 -11.80
C MET A 1 -3.72 9.56 -11.27
N ASP A 2 -3.35 10.15 -10.14
CA ASP A 2 -2.04 9.93 -9.48
C ASP A 2 -2.06 8.55 -8.79
N PRO A 3 -1.25 7.56 -9.26
CA PRO A 3 -1.21 6.23 -8.67
C PRO A 3 -0.83 6.22 -7.18
N VAL A 4 -0.02 7.19 -6.72
CA VAL A 4 0.39 7.29 -5.32
C VAL A 4 -0.76 7.84 -4.46
N ALA A 5 -1.56 8.77 -4.98
CA ALA A 5 -2.80 9.20 -4.32
C ALA A 5 -3.81 8.04 -4.17
N GLU A 6 -3.98 7.23 -5.22
CA GLU A 6 -4.86 6.05 -5.15
C GLU A 6 -4.38 5.03 -4.13
N LEU A 7 -3.07 4.76 -4.08
CA LEU A 7 -2.46 3.88 -3.09
C LEU A 7 -2.68 4.36 -1.65
N ARG A 8 -2.54 5.67 -1.41
CA ARG A 8 -2.82 6.28 -0.11
C ARG A 8 -4.28 6.11 0.31
N ALA A 9 -5.21 6.30 -0.62
CA ALA A 9 -6.62 6.08 -0.33
C ALA A 9 -6.92 4.60 -0.05
N ALA A 10 -6.27 3.68 -0.78
CA ALA A 10 -6.49 2.24 -0.64
C ALA A 10 -5.86 1.63 0.63
N LEU A 11 -4.76 2.22 1.15
CA LEU A 11 -4.07 1.68 2.32
C LEU A 11 -4.70 2.09 3.65
N ALA A 12 -5.46 3.19 3.70
CA ALA A 12 -6.01 3.74 4.95
C ALA A 12 -6.73 2.69 5.83
N PRO A 13 -7.60 1.81 5.28
CA PRO A 13 -8.27 0.78 6.07
C PRO A 13 -7.34 -0.25 6.72
N PHE A 14 -6.10 -0.39 6.24
CA PHE A 14 -5.14 -1.41 6.69
C PHE A 14 -4.10 -0.87 7.68
N VAL A 15 -3.95 0.46 7.77
CA VAL A 15 -2.98 1.12 8.66
C VAL A 15 -3.65 1.84 9.83
N VAL A 16 -4.90 2.31 9.68
CA VAL A 16 -5.66 3.01 10.73
C VAL A 16 -6.29 2.01 11.71
N ALA A 17 -6.73 0.86 11.23
CA ALA A 17 -7.22 -0.24 12.03
C ALA A 17 -6.39 -1.49 11.70
N LEU A 18 -5.81 -2.14 12.70
CA LEU A 18 -5.06 -3.38 12.48
C LEU A 18 -6.00 -4.44 11.91
N ARG A 19 -5.85 -4.73 10.61
CA ARG A 19 -6.64 -5.76 9.93
C ARG A 19 -5.81 -7.03 9.72
N PRO A 20 -6.26 -8.20 10.22
CA PRO A 20 -5.61 -9.47 9.94
C PRO A 20 -5.67 -9.80 8.43
N GLY A 21 -4.75 -10.64 7.96
CA GLY A 21 -4.69 -11.09 6.56
C GLY A 21 -3.86 -10.20 5.62
N VAL A 22 -3.08 -9.27 6.17
CA VAL A 22 -2.01 -8.56 5.44
C VAL A 22 -0.67 -9.09 5.89
N SER A 23 0.19 -9.48 4.95
CA SER A 23 1.55 -9.92 5.29
C SER A 23 2.32 -8.84 6.05
N GLN A 24 3.15 -9.21 7.02
CA GLN A 24 3.89 -8.26 7.86
C GLN A 24 4.79 -7.32 7.03
N ALA A 25 5.39 -7.83 5.95
CA ALA A 25 6.23 -7.04 5.05
C ALA A 25 5.41 -5.95 4.35
N LEU A 26 4.22 -6.30 3.83
CA LEU A 26 3.31 -5.36 3.20
C LEU A 26 2.81 -4.32 4.21
N TYR A 27 2.36 -4.74 5.40
CA TYR A 27 1.91 -3.83 6.46
C TYR A 27 2.97 -2.77 6.81
N LYS A 28 4.23 -3.18 7.02
CA LYS A 28 5.33 -2.24 7.33
C LYS A 28 5.55 -1.21 6.22
N ALA A 29 5.45 -1.62 4.96
CA ALA A 29 5.62 -0.73 3.82
C ALA A 29 4.45 0.27 3.69
N LEU A 30 3.21 -0.19 3.85
CA LEU A 30 2.02 0.67 3.87
C LEU A 30 2.07 1.67 5.03
N TYR A 31 2.47 1.21 6.22
CA TYR A 31 2.58 2.07 7.40
C TYR A 31 3.64 3.16 7.22
N ARG A 32 4.79 2.84 6.62
CA ARG A 32 5.82 3.84 6.30
C ARG A 32 5.32 4.89 5.32
N LEU A 33 4.61 4.47 4.26
CA LEU A 33 4.01 5.40 3.31
C LEU A 33 2.98 6.32 4.00
N HIS A 34 2.12 5.74 4.85
CA HIS A 34 1.14 6.50 5.62
C HIS A 34 1.81 7.55 6.51
N VAL A 35 2.78 7.16 7.33
CA VAL A 35 3.49 8.08 8.24
C VAL A 35 4.27 9.15 7.47
N ALA A 36 4.92 8.80 6.36
CA ALA A 36 5.62 9.77 5.53
C ALA A 36 4.65 10.82 4.97
N HIS A 37 3.48 10.39 4.50
CA HIS A 37 2.45 11.30 4.01
C HIS A 37 1.92 12.22 5.11
N GLU A 38 1.52 11.67 6.26
CA GLU A 38 0.97 12.44 7.40
C GLU A 38 1.95 13.49 7.93
N ARG A 39 3.26 13.21 7.86
CA ARG A 39 4.31 14.11 8.33
C ARG A 39 4.82 15.08 7.25
N GLY A 40 4.30 15.01 6.03
CA GLY A 40 4.80 15.80 4.91
C GLY A 40 6.24 15.46 4.51
N HIS A 41 6.70 14.25 4.80
CA HIS A 41 8.03 13.76 4.44
C HIS A 41 8.03 13.21 3.01
N ASP A 42 9.23 12.99 2.47
CA ASP A 42 9.41 12.27 1.20
C ASP A 42 8.84 10.84 1.29
N GLN A 43 8.08 10.46 0.27
CA GLN A 43 7.41 9.17 0.15
C GLN A 43 8.13 8.23 -0.82
N SER A 44 9.14 8.72 -1.54
CA SER A 44 9.77 8.02 -2.67
C SER A 44 10.31 6.64 -2.30
N GLU A 45 10.99 6.50 -1.16
CA GLU A 45 11.50 5.20 -0.69
C GLU A 45 10.37 4.21 -0.37
N ALA A 46 9.32 4.68 0.31
CA ALA A 46 8.18 3.84 0.67
C ALA A 46 7.41 3.38 -0.58
N VAL A 47 7.21 4.28 -1.54
CA VAL A 47 6.59 3.97 -2.84
C VAL A 47 7.45 2.99 -3.63
N ALA A 48 8.76 3.22 -3.74
CA ALA A 48 9.67 2.30 -4.43
C ALA A 48 9.66 0.90 -3.80
N ARG A 49 9.60 0.83 -2.46
CA ARG A 49 9.50 -0.45 -1.76
C ARG A 49 8.19 -1.18 -2.10
N LEU A 50 7.07 -0.48 -2.14
CA LEU A 50 5.77 -1.06 -2.53
C LEU A 50 5.75 -1.47 -4.01
N ALA A 51 6.34 -0.67 -4.90
CA ALA A 51 6.44 -0.97 -6.33
C ALA A 51 7.30 -2.21 -6.61
N SER A 52 8.26 -2.52 -5.74
CA SER A 52 9.09 -3.73 -5.82
C SER A 52 8.36 -5.02 -5.37
N MET A 53 7.21 -4.91 -4.70
CA MET A 53 6.45 -6.06 -4.24
C MET A 53 5.55 -6.60 -5.36
N ASP A 54 5.42 -7.92 -5.44
CA ASP A 54 4.48 -8.55 -6.36
C ASP A 54 3.06 -8.60 -5.74
N PRO A 55 2.08 -7.85 -6.27
CA PRO A 55 0.72 -7.77 -5.71
C PRO A 55 -0.02 -9.11 -5.70
N GLU A 56 0.41 -10.06 -6.54
CA GLU A 56 -0.18 -11.41 -6.59
C GLU A 56 0.41 -12.35 -5.55
N ARG A 57 1.60 -12.04 -5.02
CA ARG A 57 2.30 -12.88 -4.03
C ARG A 57 2.21 -12.33 -2.62
N VAL A 58 1.90 -11.05 -2.45
CA VAL A 58 1.63 -10.48 -1.13
C VAL A 58 0.26 -10.90 -0.64
N GLU A 59 0.21 -11.32 0.62
CA GLU A 59 -1.03 -11.65 1.30
C GLU A 59 -1.83 -10.37 1.57
N VAL A 60 -3.05 -10.34 1.04
CA VAL A 60 -4.03 -9.26 1.18
C VAL A 60 -5.40 -9.92 1.39
N PRO A 61 -6.27 -9.41 2.29
CA PRO A 61 -7.58 -10.00 2.53
C PRO A 61 -8.44 -10.05 1.26
N ALA A 62 -9.26 -11.09 1.13
CA ALA A 62 -10.20 -11.25 0.02
C ALA A 62 -11.46 -10.37 0.17
N SER A 63 -11.27 -9.09 0.51
CA SER A 63 -12.33 -8.08 0.65
C SER A 63 -12.28 -7.06 -0.48
N ASP A 64 -13.30 -6.21 -0.57
CA ASP A 64 -13.36 -5.11 -1.55
C ASP A 64 -12.19 -4.14 -1.37
N GLU A 65 -11.84 -3.81 -0.13
CA GLU A 65 -10.66 -2.98 0.14
C GLU A 65 -9.36 -3.72 -0.24
N GLY A 66 -9.31 -5.04 -0.06
CA GLY A 66 -8.15 -5.83 -0.46
C GLY A 66 -7.98 -5.87 -1.98
N ARG A 67 -9.07 -6.00 -2.74
CA ARG A 67 -9.04 -5.88 -4.21
C ARG A 67 -8.61 -4.48 -4.64
N ARG A 68 -9.09 -3.44 -3.97
CA ARG A 68 -8.68 -2.05 -4.22
C ARG A 68 -7.20 -1.81 -3.93
N LEU A 69 -6.69 -2.32 -2.81
CA LEU A 69 -5.27 -2.26 -2.47
C LEU A 69 -4.41 -2.97 -3.51
N ARG A 70 -4.80 -4.18 -3.94
CA ARG A 70 -4.09 -4.91 -5.00
C ARG A 70 -4.08 -4.13 -6.32
N ALA A 71 -5.19 -3.52 -6.71
CA ALA A 71 -5.25 -2.69 -7.90
C ALA A 71 -4.30 -1.47 -7.80
N ALA A 72 -4.30 -0.78 -6.66
CA ALA A 72 -3.40 0.36 -6.44
C ALA A 72 -1.92 -0.03 -6.44
N LEU A 73 -1.58 -1.19 -5.84
CA LEU A 73 -0.22 -1.75 -5.91
C LEU A 73 0.22 -2.06 -7.34
N ARG A 74 -0.68 -2.56 -8.20
CA ARG A 74 -0.38 -2.75 -9.62
C ARG A 74 -0.15 -1.42 -10.33
N GLY A 75 -0.92 -0.38 -9.99
CA GLY A 75 -0.83 0.94 -10.61
C GLY A 75 0.47 1.70 -10.34
N ILE A 76 1.19 1.40 -9.25
CA ILE A 76 2.50 2.00 -8.94
C ILE A 76 3.70 1.20 -9.47
N ARG A 77 3.47 0.02 -10.06
CA ARG A 77 4.58 -0.78 -10.59
C ARG A 77 5.13 -0.14 -11.87
N PRO A 78 6.46 -0.12 -12.05
CA PRO A 78 7.04 0.15 -13.35
C PRO A 78 6.61 -0.94 -14.35
N ALA A 79 6.37 -0.53 -15.60
CA ALA A 79 5.98 -1.39 -16.71
C ALA A 79 7.07 -2.40 -17.09
#